data_AF-B0ZZR2-F1
#
_entry.id   AF-B0ZZR2-F1
#
_cell.length_a   1.000
_cell.length_b   1.000
_cell.length_c   1.000
_cell.angle_alpha   90.00
_cell.angle_beta   90.00
_cell.angle_gamma   90.00
#
_symmetry.space_group_name_H-M   'P 1'
#
loop_
_entity.id
_entity.type
_entity.pdbx_description
1 polymer ?
#
loop_
_entity_poly.entity_id
_entity_poly.type
_entity_poly.pdbx_seq_one_letter_code
_entity_poly.pdbx_strand_id
1 'polypeptide(L)'
;KSAGITTIEGLQYLTNLSELELIDNQVTDLNPLKNLTKITELRLSGNPLKDVSALAGLKNLKTMDLIYTDITDVTPLAGLSNLQVLNLDINQITDITPLAGLSNLQFLSFGSTQVSDLTPLANLSKLTTLNAMNSKVSDVSPLTGLSNLTEVYLEENQISDVSPLAKLPNLSIVTLTNQTITNQPV
;
A
#
# COMPACT_ATOMS: atom_id res chain seq x y z
N LYS A 1 1.25 -27.42 -13.95
CA LYS A 1 1.40 -26.22 -13.09
C LYS A 1 2.52 -26.52 -12.11
N SER A 2 3.65 -25.80 -12.19
CA SER A 2 4.68 -25.88 -11.15
C SER A 2 4.05 -25.48 -9.82
N ALA A 3 4.35 -26.19 -8.73
CA ALA A 3 3.70 -26.02 -7.44
C ALA A 3 4.08 -24.72 -6.70
N GLY A 4 4.87 -23.83 -7.34
CA GLY A 4 5.41 -22.61 -6.71
C GLY A 4 6.35 -22.92 -5.54
N ILE A 5 7.08 -21.91 -5.07
CA ILE A 5 7.78 -21.97 -3.79
C ILE A 5 6.72 -21.92 -2.68
N THR A 6 6.69 -22.91 -1.80
CA THR A 6 5.76 -22.96 -0.65
C THR A 6 6.42 -22.59 0.67
N THR A 7 7.74 -22.75 0.75
CA THR A 7 8.54 -22.42 1.93
C THR A 7 9.82 -21.70 1.54
N ILE A 8 10.21 -20.76 2.38
CA ILE A 8 11.43 -19.97 2.26
C ILE A 8 12.39 -20.25 3.43
N GLU A 9 12.20 -21.39 4.10
CA GLU A 9 13.19 -21.90 5.04
C GLU A 9 14.56 -22.04 4.38
N GLY A 10 15.59 -21.60 5.08
CA GLY A 10 16.94 -21.41 4.58
C GLY A 10 17.27 -19.95 4.24
N LEU A 11 16.29 -19.10 3.88
CA LEU A 11 16.56 -17.68 3.60
C LEU A 11 17.04 -16.93 4.85
N GLN A 12 16.68 -17.38 6.05
CA GLN A 12 17.15 -16.79 7.32
C GLN A 12 18.67 -16.74 7.46
N TYR A 13 19.40 -17.57 6.71
CA TYR A 13 20.88 -17.60 6.73
C TYR A 13 21.51 -16.60 5.75
N LEU A 14 20.73 -16.01 4.84
CA LEU A 14 21.20 -15.03 3.86
C LEU A 14 21.22 -13.62 4.45
N THR A 15 22.00 -13.41 5.51
CA THR A 15 22.02 -12.15 6.30
C THR A 15 22.52 -10.92 5.54
N ASN A 16 23.03 -11.10 4.31
CA ASN A 16 23.41 -10.02 3.39
C ASN A 16 22.35 -9.70 2.33
N LEU A 17 21.20 -10.40 2.33
CA LEU A 17 20.13 -10.19 1.36
C LEU A 17 19.61 -8.75 1.44
N SER A 18 19.68 -8.03 0.32
CA SER A 18 19.17 -6.67 0.18
C SER A 18 17.87 -6.61 -0.62
N GLU A 19 17.67 -7.56 -1.53
CA GLU A 19 16.53 -7.59 -2.44
C GLU A 19 16.01 -9.02 -2.51
N LEU A 20 14.68 -9.18 -2.44
CA LEU A 20 14.02 -10.47 -2.53
C LEU A 20 12.74 -10.37 -3.35
N GLU A 21 12.63 -11.23 -4.35
CA GLU A 21 11.45 -11.36 -5.20
C GLU A 21 10.94 -12.80 -5.15
N LEU A 22 9.67 -12.94 -4.78
CA LEU A 22 8.96 -14.22 -4.67
C LEU A 22 7.59 -14.15 -5.35
N ILE A 23 7.45 -13.35 -6.41
CA ILE A 23 6.18 -13.13 -7.10
C ILE A 23 5.57 -14.45 -7.61
N ASP A 24 4.25 -14.58 -7.52
CA ASP A 24 3.45 -15.72 -8.02
C ASP A 24 3.90 -17.09 -7.48
N ASN A 25 4.15 -17.14 -6.18
CA ASN A 25 4.47 -18.36 -5.43
C ASN A 25 3.31 -18.75 -4.50
N GLN A 26 3.56 -19.66 -3.56
CA GLN A 26 2.58 -20.18 -2.61
C GLN A 26 3.10 -20.03 -1.17
N VAL A 27 3.90 -18.99 -0.92
CA VAL A 27 4.46 -18.70 0.40
C VAL A 27 3.36 -18.18 1.31
N THR A 28 3.27 -18.75 2.51
CA THR A 28 2.34 -18.30 3.56
C THR A 28 3.05 -17.79 4.81
N ASP A 29 4.30 -18.23 5.04
CA ASP A 29 5.08 -17.92 6.24
C ASP A 29 6.31 -17.09 5.90
N LEU A 30 6.36 -15.87 6.46
CA LEU A 30 7.45 -14.92 6.28
C LEU A 30 8.43 -14.91 7.46
N ASN A 31 8.26 -15.77 8.48
CA ASN A 31 9.16 -15.82 9.64
C ASN A 31 10.64 -15.96 9.28
N PRO A 32 11.05 -16.73 8.24
CA PRO A 32 12.44 -16.77 7.80
C PRO A 32 13.05 -15.41 7.43
N LEU A 33 12.22 -14.41 7.09
CA LEU A 33 12.67 -13.06 6.73
C LEU A 33 12.87 -12.13 7.94
N LYS A 34 12.31 -12.46 9.11
CA LYS A 34 12.15 -11.53 10.25
C LYS A 34 13.43 -10.79 10.68
N ASN A 35 14.58 -11.43 10.53
CA ASN A 35 15.88 -10.89 10.95
C ASN A 35 16.75 -10.40 9.77
N LEU A 36 16.26 -10.45 8.53
CA LEU A 36 17.00 -10.02 7.33
C LEU A 36 16.92 -8.50 7.17
N THR A 37 17.41 -7.77 8.17
CA THR A 37 17.25 -6.31 8.30
C THR A 37 17.95 -5.50 7.23
N LYS A 38 18.77 -6.11 6.36
CA LYS A 38 19.41 -5.44 5.22
C LYS A 38 18.52 -5.34 3.98
N ILE A 39 17.36 -6.00 3.98
CA ILE A 39 16.42 -5.92 2.86
C ILE A 39 15.93 -4.49 2.71
N THR A 40 16.09 -3.97 1.48
CA THR A 40 15.61 -2.68 1.01
C THR A 40 14.47 -2.81 0.00
N GLU A 41 14.37 -3.96 -0.66
CA GLU A 41 13.32 -4.24 -1.66
C GLU A 41 12.73 -5.63 -1.45
N LEU A 42 11.40 -5.69 -1.36
CA LEU A 42 10.67 -6.93 -1.12
C LEU A 42 9.43 -7.01 -2.01
N ARG A 43 9.46 -7.95 -2.97
CA ARG A 43 8.32 -8.21 -3.87
C ARG A 43 7.72 -9.57 -3.57
N LEU A 44 6.48 -9.57 -3.08
CA LEU A 44 5.78 -10.74 -2.58
C LEU A 44 4.41 -10.94 -3.23
N SER A 45 4.09 -10.16 -4.27
CA SER A 45 2.81 -10.22 -4.96
C SER A 45 2.41 -11.64 -5.40
N GLY A 46 1.13 -11.98 -5.31
CA GLY A 46 0.63 -13.29 -5.73
C GLY A 46 0.93 -14.45 -4.77
N ASN A 47 1.24 -14.16 -3.50
CA ASN A 47 1.37 -15.16 -2.43
C ASN A 47 0.25 -15.02 -1.39
N PRO A 48 -0.31 -16.11 -0.84
CA PRO A 48 -1.40 -16.06 0.15
C PRO A 48 -0.90 -15.66 1.57
N LEU A 49 -0.49 -14.41 1.73
CA LEU A 49 0.16 -13.84 2.92
C LEU A 49 -0.82 -13.08 3.83
N LYS A 50 -1.66 -13.78 4.59
CA LYS A 50 -2.57 -13.12 5.54
C LYS A 50 -1.85 -12.40 6.70
N ASP A 51 -0.69 -12.92 7.11
CA ASP A 51 0.09 -12.41 8.23
C ASP A 51 1.46 -11.90 7.74
N VAL A 52 1.66 -10.59 7.85
CA VAL A 52 2.92 -9.91 7.52
C VAL A 52 3.67 -9.39 8.75
N SER A 53 3.34 -9.88 9.95
CA SER A 53 3.96 -9.48 11.22
C SER A 53 5.49 -9.68 11.24
N ALA A 54 6.00 -10.67 10.51
CA ALA A 54 7.43 -10.91 10.37
C ALA A 54 8.16 -9.72 9.70
N LEU A 55 7.46 -8.88 8.92
CA LEU A 55 8.06 -7.75 8.20
C LEU A 55 8.28 -6.51 9.08
N ALA A 56 7.66 -6.43 10.27
CA ALA A 56 7.67 -5.23 11.13
C ALA A 56 9.08 -4.76 11.54
N GLY A 57 10.06 -5.67 11.54
CA GLY A 57 11.45 -5.38 11.88
C GLY A 57 12.32 -4.88 10.72
N LEU A 58 11.83 -4.94 9.48
CA LEU A 58 12.62 -4.68 8.27
C LEU A 58 12.71 -3.17 7.94
N LYS A 59 13.22 -2.40 8.91
CA LYS A 59 13.21 -0.94 8.90
C LYS A 59 13.99 -0.28 7.75
N ASN A 60 14.80 -1.03 7.00
CA ASN A 60 15.54 -0.53 5.85
C ASN A 60 14.77 -0.64 4.53
N LEU A 61 13.56 -1.23 4.54
CA LEU A 61 12.71 -1.32 3.37
C LEU A 61 12.39 0.05 2.78
N LYS A 62 12.55 0.14 1.45
CA LYS A 62 12.22 1.30 0.62
C LYS A 62 11.12 0.96 -0.38
N THR A 63 11.12 -0.27 -0.91
CA THR A 63 10.16 -0.75 -1.90
C THR A 63 9.50 -2.02 -1.39
N MET A 64 8.17 -2.05 -1.41
CA MET A 64 7.38 -3.21 -1.02
C MET A 64 6.17 -3.40 -1.95
N ASP A 65 6.10 -4.57 -2.59
CA ASP A 65 4.98 -4.99 -3.43
C ASP A 65 4.27 -6.19 -2.78
N LEU A 66 3.00 -5.99 -2.41
CA LEU A 66 2.12 -6.96 -1.75
C LEU A 66 0.79 -7.12 -2.51
N ILE A 67 0.83 -7.03 -3.84
CA ILE A 67 -0.37 -7.10 -4.68
C ILE A 67 -0.96 -8.51 -4.60
N TYR A 68 -2.28 -8.62 -4.40
CA TYR A 68 -2.95 -9.92 -4.40
C TYR A 68 -2.32 -10.90 -3.40
N THR A 69 -2.31 -10.51 -2.12
CA THR A 69 -1.69 -11.29 -1.04
C THR A 69 -2.61 -11.69 0.12
N ASP A 70 -3.91 -11.45 0.00
CA ASP A 70 -4.92 -11.72 1.04
C ASP A 70 -4.72 -10.97 2.37
N ILE A 71 -3.92 -9.89 2.38
CA ILE A 71 -3.71 -9.08 3.59
C ILE A 71 -4.98 -8.31 3.96
N THR A 72 -5.28 -8.27 5.25
CA THR A 72 -6.33 -7.41 5.83
C THR A 72 -5.77 -6.39 6.82
N ASP A 73 -4.65 -6.69 7.48
CA ASP A 73 -4.05 -5.87 8.53
C ASP A 73 -2.66 -5.38 8.10
N VAL A 74 -2.52 -4.05 8.01
CA VAL A 74 -1.25 -3.37 7.70
C VAL A 74 -0.56 -2.78 8.94
N THR A 75 -1.04 -3.09 10.15
CA THR A 75 -0.41 -2.69 11.42
C THR A 75 1.08 -3.03 11.49
N PRO A 76 1.56 -4.21 11.02
CA PRO A 76 2.99 -4.51 10.99
C PRO A 76 3.84 -3.51 10.19
N LEU A 77 3.25 -2.76 9.26
CA LEU A 77 3.98 -1.82 8.40
C LEU A 77 4.22 -0.45 9.07
N ALA A 78 3.56 -0.15 10.20
CA ALA A 78 3.56 1.19 10.81
C ALA A 78 4.96 1.77 11.12
N GLY A 79 5.92 0.89 11.41
CA GLY A 79 7.29 1.25 11.76
C GLY A 79 8.27 1.35 10.59
N LEU A 80 7.84 1.08 9.36
CA LEU A 80 8.71 1.01 8.18
C LEU A 80 8.95 2.39 7.57
N SER A 81 9.41 3.33 8.40
CA SER A 81 9.49 4.76 8.07
C SER A 81 10.40 5.13 6.89
N ASN A 82 11.21 4.19 6.38
CA ASN A 82 12.04 4.37 5.18
C ASN A 82 11.32 3.99 3.88
N LEU A 83 10.09 3.45 3.93
CA LEU A 83 9.32 3.11 2.74
C LEU A 83 9.10 4.34 1.87
N GLN A 84 9.32 4.17 0.58
CA GLN A 84 9.15 5.15 -0.49
C GLN A 84 8.09 4.69 -1.48
N VAL A 85 8.03 3.38 -1.74
CA VAL A 85 7.09 2.73 -2.65
C VAL A 85 6.39 1.61 -1.90
N LEU A 86 5.06 1.69 -1.85
CA LEU A 86 4.21 0.66 -1.25
C LEU A 86 3.02 0.37 -2.17
N ASN A 87 2.93 -0.89 -2.63
CA ASN A 87 1.78 -1.37 -3.38
C ASN A 87 1.03 -2.46 -2.58
N LEU A 88 -0.24 -2.19 -2.30
CA LEU A 88 -1.18 -3.01 -1.55
C LEU A 88 -2.42 -3.36 -2.38
N ASP A 89 -2.36 -3.24 -3.71
CA ASP A 89 -3.50 -3.47 -4.58
C ASP A 89 -4.08 -4.89 -4.43
N ILE A 90 -5.39 -5.01 -4.65
CA ILE A 90 -6.10 -6.31 -4.66
C ILE A 90 -5.91 -7.05 -3.32
N ASN A 91 -6.22 -6.36 -2.22
CA ASN A 91 -6.24 -6.93 -0.88
C ASN A 91 -7.56 -6.59 -0.18
N GLN A 92 -7.77 -7.12 1.03
CA GLN A 92 -9.01 -6.95 1.80
C GLN A 92 -8.83 -5.92 2.93
N ILE A 93 -8.03 -4.89 2.67
CA ILE A 93 -7.69 -3.84 3.64
C ILE A 93 -8.85 -2.85 3.77
N THR A 94 -9.19 -2.50 5.01
CA THR A 94 -10.20 -1.47 5.34
C THR A 94 -9.62 -0.27 6.07
N ASP A 95 -8.51 -0.46 6.79
CA ASP A 95 -7.90 0.55 7.64
C ASP A 95 -6.42 0.75 7.26
N ILE A 96 -6.08 2.00 6.93
CA ILE A 96 -4.72 2.43 6.61
C ILE A 96 -4.14 3.39 7.66
N THR A 97 -4.78 3.53 8.82
CA THR A 97 -4.26 4.29 9.97
C THR A 97 -2.80 3.94 10.30
N PRO A 98 -2.36 2.67 10.25
CA PRO A 98 -0.96 2.33 10.45
C PRO A 98 0.03 3.04 9.52
N LEU A 99 -0.40 3.47 8.32
CA LEU A 99 0.46 4.09 7.32
C LEU A 99 0.74 5.58 7.60
N ALA A 100 0.07 6.20 8.57
CA ALA A 100 0.17 7.64 8.84
C ALA A 100 1.58 8.13 9.17
N GLY A 101 2.44 7.25 9.70
CA GLY A 101 3.83 7.55 10.06
C GLY A 101 4.84 7.39 8.93
N LEU A 102 4.43 6.89 7.76
CA LEU A 102 5.32 6.57 6.64
C LEU A 102 5.70 7.80 5.81
N SER A 103 6.24 8.82 6.50
CA SER A 103 6.55 10.15 5.96
C SER A 103 7.54 10.20 4.77
N ASN A 104 8.16 9.07 4.43
CA ASN A 104 9.02 8.94 3.24
C ASN A 104 8.30 8.41 2.00
N LEU A 105 7.02 8.01 2.10
CA LEU A 105 6.25 7.51 0.97
C LEU A 105 6.15 8.56 -0.14
N GLN A 106 6.43 8.10 -1.35
CA GLN A 106 6.33 8.84 -2.62
C GLN A 106 5.24 8.22 -3.49
N PHE A 107 5.17 6.89 -3.49
CA PHE A 107 4.15 6.12 -4.19
C PHE A 107 3.36 5.26 -3.21
N LEU A 108 2.04 5.37 -3.24
CA LEU A 108 1.13 4.52 -2.50
C LEU A 108 -0.01 4.04 -3.42
N SER A 109 -0.18 2.73 -3.49
CA SER A 109 -1.30 2.09 -4.20
C SER A 109 -2.03 1.15 -3.25
N PHE A 110 -3.35 1.29 -3.16
CA PHE A 110 -4.25 0.38 -2.45
C PHE A 110 -5.56 0.22 -3.22
N GLY A 111 -5.46 0.14 -4.55
CA GLY A 111 -6.62 -0.05 -5.42
C GLY A 111 -7.24 -1.44 -5.24
N SER A 112 -8.54 -1.55 -5.52
CA SER A 112 -9.32 -2.77 -5.28
C SER A 112 -9.21 -3.27 -3.83
N THR A 113 -9.30 -2.33 -2.88
CA THR A 113 -9.42 -2.59 -1.44
C THR A 113 -10.74 -2.04 -0.92
N GLN A 114 -10.92 -1.90 0.39
CA GLN A 114 -12.16 -1.40 1.01
C GLN A 114 -11.90 -0.16 1.87
N VAL A 115 -10.83 0.58 1.57
CA VAL A 115 -10.35 1.77 2.29
C VAL A 115 -11.14 3.02 1.87
N SER A 116 -12.00 3.51 2.76
CA SER A 116 -12.77 4.74 2.53
C SER A 116 -12.17 5.99 3.17
N ASP A 117 -11.40 5.86 4.24
CA ASP A 117 -10.83 6.99 4.99
C ASP A 117 -9.40 7.30 4.56
N LEU A 118 -9.20 8.51 4.02
CA LEU A 118 -7.91 9.02 3.58
C LEU A 118 -7.22 9.91 4.64
N THR A 119 -7.82 10.12 5.81
CA THR A 119 -7.24 10.92 6.91
C THR A 119 -5.80 10.53 7.27
N PRO A 120 -5.44 9.23 7.30
CA PRO A 120 -4.06 8.82 7.58
C PRO A 120 -3.02 9.38 6.59
N LEU A 121 -3.44 9.77 5.38
CA LEU A 121 -2.54 10.28 4.35
C LEU A 121 -2.17 11.76 4.54
N ALA A 122 -2.91 12.52 5.36
CA ALA A 122 -2.87 13.99 5.37
C ALA A 122 -1.47 14.61 5.63
N ASN A 123 -0.55 13.86 6.26
CA ASN A 123 0.80 14.31 6.57
C ASN A 123 1.90 13.64 5.72
N LEU A 124 1.54 12.83 4.72
CA LEU A 124 2.50 12.18 3.82
C LEU A 124 3.01 13.17 2.76
N SER A 125 3.64 14.25 3.21
CA SER A 125 4.04 15.40 2.38
C SER A 125 4.97 15.07 1.20
N LYS A 126 5.59 13.89 1.17
CA LYS A 126 6.44 13.43 0.06
C LYS A 126 5.68 12.62 -1.00
N LEU A 127 4.40 12.33 -0.79
CA LEU A 127 3.59 11.55 -1.71
C LEU A 127 3.42 12.31 -3.03
N THR A 128 3.82 11.67 -4.14
CA THR A 128 3.70 12.19 -5.50
C THR A 128 2.59 11.48 -6.26
N THR A 129 2.38 10.19 -5.97
CA THR A 129 1.41 9.34 -6.65
C THR A 129 0.55 8.58 -5.65
N LEU A 130 -0.77 8.71 -5.82
CA LEU A 130 -1.77 7.96 -5.06
C LEU A 130 -2.68 7.20 -6.03
N ASN A 131 -2.76 5.88 -5.86
CA ASN A 131 -3.78 5.07 -6.50
C ASN A 131 -4.70 4.46 -5.44
N ALA A 132 -5.97 4.85 -5.50
CA ALA A 132 -7.05 4.37 -4.64
C ALA A 132 -8.28 3.97 -5.48
N MET A 133 -8.05 3.46 -6.70
CA MET A 133 -9.10 2.95 -7.59
C MET A 133 -9.92 1.87 -6.88
N ASN A 134 -11.25 1.88 -6.98
CA ASN A 134 -12.11 0.83 -6.43
C ASN A 134 -11.84 0.56 -4.93
N SER A 135 -11.81 1.62 -4.11
CA SER A 135 -11.50 1.53 -2.66
C SER A 135 -12.63 2.03 -1.75
N LYS A 136 -13.74 2.54 -2.30
CA LYS A 136 -14.88 3.17 -1.58
C LYS A 136 -14.60 4.56 -1.00
N VAL A 137 -13.65 5.29 -1.57
CA VAL A 137 -13.36 6.67 -1.19
C VAL A 137 -14.56 7.55 -1.55
N SER A 138 -14.98 8.43 -0.64
CA SER A 138 -16.00 9.45 -0.89
C SER A 138 -15.52 10.86 -0.56
N ASP A 139 -14.59 11.00 0.39
CA ASP A 139 -13.98 12.26 0.78
C ASP A 139 -12.49 12.30 0.42
N VAL A 140 -12.12 13.32 -0.37
CA VAL A 140 -10.74 13.61 -0.78
C VAL A 140 -10.17 14.85 -0.08
N SER A 141 -10.90 15.43 0.89
CA SER A 141 -10.44 16.55 1.71
C SER A 141 -9.11 16.31 2.45
N PRO A 142 -8.77 15.08 2.89
CA PRO A 142 -7.47 14.81 3.51
C PRO A 142 -6.27 15.04 2.60
N LEU A 143 -6.47 15.03 1.27
CA LEU A 143 -5.37 15.20 0.31
C LEU A 143 -4.90 16.65 0.19
N THR A 144 -5.68 17.63 0.66
CA THR A 144 -5.44 19.07 0.40
C THR A 144 -4.08 19.62 0.86
N GLY A 145 -3.42 18.97 1.81
CA GLY A 145 -2.09 19.33 2.29
C GLY A 145 -0.92 18.73 1.50
N LEU A 146 -1.18 17.83 0.55
CA LEU A 146 -0.15 17.05 -0.15
C LEU A 146 0.40 17.81 -1.36
N SER A 147 1.16 18.88 -1.09
CA SER A 147 1.65 19.79 -2.13
C SER A 147 2.53 19.14 -3.21
N ASN A 148 3.14 17.98 -2.95
CA ASN A 148 3.94 17.24 -3.93
C ASN A 148 3.14 16.25 -4.78
N LEU A 149 1.82 16.10 -4.53
CA LEU A 149 0.98 15.15 -5.25
C LEU A 149 0.80 15.61 -6.71
N THR A 150 1.24 14.79 -7.65
CA THR A 150 1.19 15.05 -9.09
C THR A 150 0.17 14.17 -9.81
N GLU A 151 -0.12 12.99 -9.26
CA GLU A 151 -0.98 11.99 -9.86
C GLU A 151 -1.94 11.38 -8.85
N VAL A 152 -3.23 11.37 -9.16
CA VAL A 152 -4.25 10.63 -8.41
C VAL A 152 -5.11 9.77 -9.32
N TYR A 153 -5.23 8.50 -8.95
CA TYR A 153 -6.09 7.52 -9.61
C TYR A 153 -7.22 7.14 -8.67
N LEU A 154 -8.43 7.60 -8.98
CA LEU A 154 -9.60 7.57 -8.10
C LEU A 154 -10.83 6.96 -8.79
N GLU A 155 -10.65 6.20 -9.86
CA GLU A 155 -11.74 5.54 -10.57
C GLU A 155 -12.53 4.59 -9.66
N GLU A 156 -13.80 4.36 -9.99
CA GLU A 156 -14.64 3.37 -9.29
C GLU A 156 -14.81 3.64 -7.79
N ASN A 157 -14.99 4.91 -7.43
CA ASN A 157 -15.22 5.36 -6.05
C ASN A 157 -16.59 6.02 -5.87
N GLN A 158 -16.79 6.76 -4.78
CA GLN A 158 -18.05 7.40 -4.41
C GLN A 158 -17.88 8.92 -4.23
N ILE A 159 -16.92 9.51 -4.96
CA ILE A 159 -16.54 10.92 -4.81
C ILE A 159 -17.57 11.80 -5.52
N SER A 160 -18.13 12.76 -4.79
CA SER A 160 -19.09 13.74 -5.31
C SER A 160 -18.55 15.18 -5.31
N ASP A 161 -17.62 15.49 -4.40
CA ASP A 161 -16.95 16.79 -4.31
C ASP A 161 -15.45 16.65 -4.61
N VAL A 162 -15.04 17.27 -5.72
CA VAL A 162 -13.65 17.31 -6.17
C VAL A 162 -12.97 18.66 -5.88
N SER A 163 -13.68 19.62 -5.27
CA SER A 163 -13.13 20.92 -4.89
C SER A 163 -11.87 20.84 -4.02
N PRO A 164 -11.64 19.81 -3.18
CA PRO A 164 -10.37 19.67 -2.48
C PRO A 164 -9.17 19.47 -3.42
N LEU A 165 -9.35 18.76 -4.54
CA LEU A 165 -8.27 18.49 -5.49
C LEU A 165 -7.77 19.77 -6.17
N ALA A 166 -8.63 20.79 -6.33
CA ALA A 166 -8.24 22.08 -6.90
C ALA A 166 -7.25 22.88 -6.03
N LYS A 167 -7.02 22.46 -4.77
CA LYS A 167 -6.04 23.07 -3.86
C LYS A 167 -4.63 22.52 -4.05
N LEU A 168 -4.47 21.45 -4.82
CA LEU A 168 -3.20 20.79 -5.07
C LEU A 168 -2.44 21.49 -6.21
N PRO A 169 -1.31 22.18 -5.92
CA PRO A 169 -0.69 23.08 -6.90
C PRO A 169 0.04 22.36 -8.05
N ASN A 170 0.44 21.10 -7.85
CA ASN A 170 1.25 20.33 -8.80
C ASN A 170 0.48 19.17 -9.45
N LEU A 171 -0.84 19.06 -9.20
CA LEU A 171 -1.64 17.96 -9.70
C LEU A 171 -1.80 18.06 -11.22
N SER A 172 -1.39 17.02 -11.93
CA SER A 172 -1.32 16.98 -13.40
C SER A 172 -2.08 15.81 -14.02
N ILE A 173 -2.25 14.73 -13.28
CA ILE A 173 -3.02 13.54 -13.69
C ILE A 173 -4.09 13.29 -12.64
N VAL A 174 -5.35 13.29 -13.09
CA VAL A 174 -6.52 12.96 -12.28
C VAL A 174 -7.43 12.07 -13.08
N THR A 175 -7.69 10.87 -12.58
CA THR A 175 -8.69 9.96 -13.16
C THR A 175 -9.81 9.71 -12.16
N LEU A 176 -11.04 9.90 -12.63
CA LEU A 176 -12.26 9.92 -11.79
C LEU A 176 -13.42 9.17 -12.44
N THR A 177 -13.17 8.29 -13.40
CA THR A 177 -14.25 7.56 -14.09
C THR A 177 -15.04 6.68 -13.11
N ASN A 178 -16.32 6.44 -13.40
CA ASN A 178 -17.18 5.54 -12.63
C ASN A 178 -17.35 5.90 -11.13
N GLN A 179 -17.58 7.18 -10.79
CA GLN A 179 -18.01 7.53 -9.43
C GLN A 179 -19.48 7.15 -9.23
N THR A 180 -19.75 6.21 -8.33
CA THR A 180 -21.11 5.78 -7.98
C THR A 180 -21.43 6.13 -6.55
N ILE A 181 -22.32 7.11 -6.35
CA ILE A 181 -22.88 7.42 -5.04
C ILE A 181 -23.91 6.34 -4.73
N THR A 182 -23.56 5.32 -3.94
CA THR A 182 -24.56 4.38 -3.45
C THR A 182 -25.38 5.07 -2.38
N ASN A 183 -26.60 5.49 -2.71
CA ASN A 183 -27.60 5.87 -1.72
C ASN A 183 -27.86 4.66 -0.82
N GLN A 184 -27.15 4.53 0.30
CA GLN A 184 -27.66 3.70 1.39
C GLN A 184 -28.90 4.42 1.94
N PRO A 185 -30.07 3.75 2.01
CA PRO A 185 -31.23 4.37 2.62
C PRO A 185 -30.90 4.70 4.08
N VAL A 186 -31.28 5.92 4.47
CA VAL A 186 -31.24 6.43 5.86
C VAL A 186 -31.97 5.48 6.80
#